data_AF-A0A1H9F633-F1
#
_entry.id   AF-A0A1H9F633-F1
#
_cell.length_a   1.000
_cell.length_b   1.000
_cell.length_c   1.000
_cell.angle_alpha   90.00
_cell.angle_beta   90.00
_cell.angle_gamma   90.00
#
_symmetry.space_group_name_H-M   'P 1'
#
loop_
_entity.id
_entity.type
_entity.pdbx_description
1 polymer ?
#
loop_
_entity_poly.entity_id
_entity_poly.type
_entity_poly.pdbx_seq_one_letter_code
_entity_poly.pdbx_strand_id
1 'polypeptide(L)' 'MNYKEYEMKKYNLIVATIISALALSACSYGEGEYGVFLSYDGDLEDLSDYKTVVIDAQYFDKEDIEDFKEQVLIYT' A
#
# COMPACT_ATOMS: atom_id res chain seq x y z
N MET A 1 29.24 -28.97 21.55
CA MET A 1 28.05 -28.11 21.48
C MET A 1 27.08 -28.54 22.57
N ASN A 2 26.62 -27.64 23.44
CA ASN A 2 25.81 -27.98 24.61
C ASN A 2 24.33 -28.15 24.22
N TYR A 3 23.63 -29.13 24.81
CA TYR A 3 22.20 -29.38 24.55
C TYR A 3 21.31 -28.14 24.76
N LYS A 4 21.62 -27.33 25.79
CA LYS A 4 20.93 -26.05 26.06
C LYS A 4 21.17 -25.01 24.96
N GLU A 5 22.38 -24.99 24.40
CA GLU A 5 22.76 -24.07 23.32
C GLU A 5 22.08 -24.43 21.99
N TYR A 6 21.86 -25.73 21.75
CA TYR A 6 21.12 -26.23 20.59
C TYR A 6 19.64 -25.81 20.62
N GLU A 7 18.96 -25.99 21.76
CA GLU A 7 17.56 -25.58 21.95
C GLU A 7 17.37 -24.08 21.77
N MET A 8 18.28 -23.25 22.33
CA MET A 8 18.25 -21.80 22.18
C MET A 8 18.40 -21.36 20.71
N LYS A 9 19.31 -21.98 19.96
CA LYS A 9 19.47 -21.68 18.52
C LYS A 9 18.24 -22.06 17.71
N LYS A 10 17.61 -23.20 18.04
CA LYS A 10 16.36 -23.64 17.41
C LYS A 10 15.21 -22.67 17.70
N TYR A 11 15.09 -22.21 18.94
CA TYR A 11 14.06 -21.23 19.32
C TYR A 11 14.24 -19.90 18.60
N ASN A 12 15.47 -19.39 18.56
CA ASN A 12 15.79 -18.16 17.84
C ASN A 12 15.51 -18.28 16.34
N LEU A 13 15.80 -19.44 15.74
CA LEU A 13 15.50 -19.70 14.34
C LEU A 13 13.98 -19.66 14.09
N ILE A 14 13.17 -20.30 14.94
CA ILE A 14 11.71 -20.31 14.84
C ILE A 14 11.14 -18.90 14.99
N VAL A 15 11.62 -18.13 15.97
CA VAL A 15 11.18 -16.75 16.18
C VAL A 15 11.53 -15.86 14.98
N ALA A 16 12.73 -16.02 14.42
CA ALA A 16 13.15 -15.28 13.23
C ALA A 16 12.27 -15.59 12.01
N THR A 17 11.88 -16.85 11.78
CA THR A 17 10.98 -17.21 10.68
C THR A 17 9.57 -16.64 10.88
N ILE A 18 9.04 -16.65 12.10
CA ILE A 18 7.72 -16.07 12.40
C ILE A 18 7.70 -14.56 12.15
N ILE A 19 8.72 -13.84 12.63
CA ILE A 19 8.84 -12.38 12.42
C ILE A 19 8.96 -12.07 10.93
N SER A 20 9.76 -12.83 10.20
CA SER A 20 9.93 -12.65 8.75
C SER A 20 8.64 -12.90 7.97
N ALA A 21 7.86 -13.92 8.34
CA ALA A 21 6.57 -14.22 7.71
C ALA A 21 5.52 -13.13 7.98
N LEU A 22 5.47 -12.61 9.21
CA LEU A 22 4.60 -11.47 9.57
C LEU A 22 4.96 -10.21 8.77
N ALA A 23 6.26 -9.91 8.66
CA ALA A 23 6.73 -8.76 7.88
C ALA A 23 6.34 -8.86 6.39
N LEU A 24 6.47 -10.06 5.80
CA LEU A 24 6.05 -10.28 4.41
C LEU A 24 4.54 -10.16 4.21
N SER A 25 3.72 -10.59 5.19
CA SER A 25 2.25 -10.45 5.10
C SER A 25 1.77 -9.00 5.20
N ALA A 26 2.52 -8.12 5.88
CA ALA A 26 2.17 -6.71 6.02
C ALA A 26 2.45 -5.90 4.73
N CYS A 27 3.35 -6.37 3.87
CA CYS A 27 3.64 -5.72 2.58
C CYS A 27 2.65 -6.08 1.46
N SER A 28 1.58 -6.83 1.74
CA SER A 28 0.58 -7.25 0.76
C SER A 28 -0.74 -6.47 0.88
N TYR A 29 -0.68 -5.18 1.20
CA TYR A 29 -1.78 -4.27 0.85
C TYR A 29 -1.66 -4.05 -0.66
N GLY A 30 -2.41 -4.83 -1.44
CA GLY A 30 -2.39 -4.71 -2.89
C GLY A 30 -2.97 -3.37 -3.30
N GLU A 31 -2.28 -2.69 -4.22
CA GLU A 31 -2.81 -1.52 -4.92
C GLU A 31 -4.21 -1.86 -5.46
N GLY A 32 -5.17 -0.97 -5.23
CA GLY A 32 -6.51 -1.12 -5.78
C GLY A 32 -6.46 -0.94 -7.29
N GLU A 33 -6.93 -1.89 -8.08
CA GLU A 33 -6.92 -1.74 -9.55
C GLU A 33 -7.78 -0.55 -10.04
N TYR A 34 -8.86 -0.22 -9.31
CA TYR A 34 -9.83 0.80 -9.70
C TYR A 34 -10.61 1.37 -8.50
N GLY A 35 -10.81 2.70 -8.45
CA GLY A 35 -11.62 3.40 -7.45
C GLY A 35 -12.49 4.51 -8.05
N VAL A 36 -13.69 4.73 -7.48
CA VAL A 36 -14.65 5.77 -7.94
C VAL A 36 -15.05 6.67 -6.78
N PHE A 37 -14.83 7.97 -6.93
CA PHE A 37 -14.95 8.97 -5.88
C PHE A 37 -15.67 10.23 -6.40
N LEU A 38 -17.00 10.15 -6.49
CA LEU A 38 -17.83 11.20 -7.10
C LEU A 38 -18.15 12.39 -6.18
N SER A 39 -17.67 12.37 -4.95
CA SER A 39 -17.92 13.43 -3.94
C SER A 39 -16.73 13.60 -3.02
N TYR A 40 -15.54 13.26 -3.50
CA TYR A 40 -14.30 13.39 -2.77
C TYR A 40 -13.71 14.77 -3.08
N ASP A 41 -13.43 15.52 -2.02
CA ASP A 41 -12.86 16.87 -2.03
C ASP A 41 -11.57 16.95 -1.19
N GLY A 42 -10.98 15.78 -0.89
CA GLY A 42 -9.70 15.64 -0.20
C GLY A 42 -8.50 15.66 -1.15
N ASP A 43 -7.33 15.29 -0.63
CA ASP A 43 -6.08 15.30 -1.40
C ASP A 43 -6.03 14.12 -2.39
N LEU A 44 -5.75 14.40 -3.67
CA LEU A 44 -5.63 13.35 -4.68
C LEU A 44 -4.49 12.35 -4.37
N GLU A 45 -3.46 12.77 -3.62
CA GLU A 45 -2.35 11.88 -3.23
C GLU A 45 -2.82 10.70 -2.37
N ASP A 46 -3.91 10.85 -1.59
CA ASP A 46 -4.52 9.77 -0.81
C ASP A 46 -5.08 8.64 -1.70
N LEU A 47 -5.30 8.91 -3.00
CA LEU A 47 -5.83 7.96 -3.96
C LEU A 47 -4.72 7.24 -4.75
N SER A 48 -3.45 7.50 -4.46
CA SER A 48 -2.29 6.92 -5.16
C SER A 48 -2.17 5.40 -4.99
N ASP A 49 -2.81 4.84 -3.96
CA ASP A 49 -2.93 3.38 -3.77
C ASP A 49 -3.79 2.71 -4.87
N TYR A 50 -4.47 3.51 -5.71
CA TYR A 50 -5.26 3.02 -6.83
C TYR A 50 -4.57 3.24 -8.17
N LYS A 51 -4.56 2.21 -9.01
CA LYS A 51 -4.01 2.28 -10.37
C LYS A 51 -4.87 3.10 -11.33
N THR A 52 -6.20 3.05 -11.16
CA THR A 52 -7.16 3.83 -11.93
C THR A 52 -8.13 4.51 -11.00
N VAL A 53 -8.32 5.81 -11.18
CA VAL A 53 -9.23 6.60 -10.34
C VAL A 53 -10.23 7.34 -11.24
N VAL A 54 -11.50 7.28 -10.85
CA VAL A 54 -12.58 8.11 -11.41
C VAL A 54 -13.01 9.10 -10.35
N ILE A 55 -12.83 10.38 -10.62
CA ILE A 55 -13.20 11.48 -9.73
C ILE A 55 -14.19 12.40 -10.45
N ASP A 56 -15.00 13.11 -9.68
CA ASP A 56 -15.77 14.23 -10.23
C ASP A 56 -14.87 15.45 -10.36
N ALA A 57 -14.60 15.87 -11.61
CA ALA A 57 -13.70 16.97 -11.92
C ALA A 57 -14.17 18.32 -11.35
N GLN A 58 -15.43 18.46 -10.92
CA GLN A 58 -15.93 19.72 -10.37
C GLN A 58 -15.28 20.12 -9.03
N TYR A 59 -14.63 19.19 -8.35
CA TYR A 59 -13.99 19.41 -7.04
C TYR A 59 -12.49 19.75 -7.14
N PHE A 60 -11.89 19.69 -8.33
CA PHE A 60 -10.45 19.81 -8.51
C PHE A 60 -10.12 20.77 -9.64
N ASP A 61 -9.06 21.55 -9.47
CA ASP A 61 -8.57 22.40 -10.55
C ASP A 61 -7.75 21.58 -11.55
N LYS A 62 -7.59 22.13 -12.75
CA LYS A 62 -6.86 21.46 -13.84
C LYS A 62 -5.41 21.14 -13.45
N GLU A 63 -4.78 22.02 -12.67
CA GLU A 63 -3.40 21.86 -12.19
C GLU A 63 -3.30 20.65 -11.25
N ASP A 64 -4.20 20.54 -10.26
CA ASP A 64 -4.25 19.39 -9.34
C ASP A 64 -4.41 18.05 -10.08
N ILE A 65 -5.29 18.01 -11.09
CA ILE A 65 -5.52 16.81 -11.92
C ILE A 65 -4.29 16.48 -12.77
N GLU A 66 -3.58 17.49 -13.29
CA GLU A 66 -2.38 17.29 -14.11
C GLU A 66 -1.20 16.80 -13.26
N ASP A 67 -1.02 17.35 -12.06
CA ASP A 67 -0.01 16.91 -11.10
C ASP A 67 -0.26 15.46 -10.62
N PHE A 68 -1.52 15.08 -10.41
CA PHE A 68 -1.86 13.70 -10.03
C PHE A 68 -1.73 12.69 -11.19
N LYS A 69 -1.91 13.12 -12.44
CA LYS A 69 -1.77 12.26 -13.64
C LYS A 69 -0.36 11.77 -13.91
N GLU A 70 0.66 12.45 -13.37
CA GLU A 70 2.04 11.96 -13.47
C GLU A 70 2.23 10.62 -12.71
N GLN A 71 1.30 10.30 -11.82
CA GLN A 71 1.38 9.15 -10.91
C GLN A 71 0.30 8.09 -11.18
N VAL A 72 -0.90 8.47 -11.67
CA VAL A 72 -2.08 7.58 -11.78
C VAL A 72 -2.90 7.83 -13.07
N LEU A 73 -3.56 6.79 -13.62
CA LEU A 73 -4.50 6.94 -14.74
C LEU A 73 -5.87 7.48 -14.26
N ILE A 74 -6.22 8.69 -14.69
CA ILE A 74 -7.49 9.35 -14.31
C ILE A 74 -8.48 9.40 -15.48
N TYR A 75 -9.73 9.01 -15.24
CA TYR A 75 -10.87 9.33 -16.09
C TYR A 75 -11.76 10.37 -15.39
N THR A 76 -12.01 11.47 -16.08
CA THR A 76 -12.84 12.60 -15.65
C THR A 76 -14.13 12.66 -16.44
#